data_AF-A0A7S1JUK5-F1
#
_entry.id   AF-A0A7S1JUK5-F1
#
_cell.length_a   1.000
_cell.length_b   1.000
_cell.length_c   1.000
_cell.angle_alpha   90.00
_cell.angle_beta   90.00
_cell.angle_gamma   90.00
#
_symmetry.space_group_name_H-M   'P 1'
#
loop_
_entity.id
_entity.type
_entity.pdbx_description
1 polymer ?
#
loop_
_entity_poly.entity_id
_entity_poly.type
_entity_poly.pdbx_seq_one_letter_code
_entity_poly.pdbx_strand_id
1 'polypeptide(L)'
;LGRVCTIIDIEVNMTISGGRDNNDVTCEDKYTYSFMAGILGPYTSITETKSQPGRDGSCPVQTLHLETFEKGQVVDCWRIRDGKGDVAWWYRCGNKPHCYKIFNPEQDVKAQKSDGTSAMAAGAAAFGVGLVVMGICLLRFCCCDFRQPRPMSAVLLPRYQYAYQHPAQAPAQGVQMSVQQPGGVAVGVPQPGVP
;
A
#
# COMPACT_ATOMS: atom_id res chain seq x y z
N LEU A 1 -32.98 -5.88 5.80
CA LEU A 1 -33.07 -5.58 4.35
C LEU A 1 -31.77 -4.94 3.93
N GLY A 2 -30.91 -5.71 3.26
CA GLY A 2 -29.77 -5.15 2.51
C GLY A 2 -30.34 -4.14 1.52
N ARG A 3 -29.64 -3.02 1.34
CA ARG A 3 -29.97 -2.13 0.24
C ARG A 3 -29.28 -2.70 -0.97
N VAL A 4 -30.06 -2.87 -2.02
CA VAL A 4 -29.59 -3.46 -3.25
C VAL A 4 -29.04 -2.32 -4.12
N CYS A 5 -27.88 -2.54 -4.71
CA CYS A 5 -27.27 -1.64 -5.67
C CYS A 5 -27.21 -2.31 -7.05
N THR A 6 -27.40 -1.53 -8.11
CA THR A 6 -27.28 -2.01 -9.48
C THR A 6 -26.06 -1.39 -10.12
N ILE A 7 -25.17 -2.21 -10.68
CA ILE A 7 -24.01 -1.74 -11.41
C ILE A 7 -24.46 -1.16 -12.74
N ILE A 8 -24.11 0.10 -13.01
CA ILE A 8 -24.49 0.82 -14.23
C ILE A 8 -23.34 0.82 -15.22
N ASP A 9 -22.12 0.96 -14.73
CA ASP A 9 -20.95 1.06 -15.58
C ASP A 9 -19.68 0.60 -14.88
N ILE A 10 -18.72 0.15 -15.67
CA ILE A 10 -17.43 -0.36 -15.18
C ILE A 10 -16.37 0.24 -16.07
N GLU A 11 -15.60 1.17 -15.51
CA GLU A 11 -14.44 1.73 -16.17
C GLU A 11 -13.22 0.89 -15.80
N VAL A 12 -12.53 0.38 -16.82
CA VAL A 12 -11.32 -0.44 -16.64
C VAL A 12 -10.16 0.31 -17.28
N ASN A 13 -9.18 0.69 -16.46
CA ASN A 13 -7.96 1.35 -16.90
C ASN A 13 -6.77 0.44 -16.61
N MET A 14 -6.07 -0.01 -17.64
CA MET A 14 -4.84 -0.80 -17.49
C MET A 14 -3.62 0.13 -17.48
N THR A 15 -2.78 -0.01 -16.47
CA THR A 15 -1.50 0.69 -16.36
C THR A 15 -0.36 -0.32 -16.34
N ILE A 16 0.65 -0.11 -17.18
CA ILE A 16 1.84 -0.96 -17.24
C ILE A 16 2.97 -0.23 -16.52
N SER A 17 3.48 -0.84 -15.45
CA SER A 17 4.62 -0.35 -14.69
C SER A 17 5.81 -1.25 -14.97
N GLY A 18 6.77 -0.78 -15.77
CA GLY A 18 8.00 -1.51 -16.07
C GLY A 18 9.15 -1.11 -15.14
N GLY A 19 9.77 -2.08 -14.49
CA GLY A 19 11.09 -1.93 -13.88
C GLY A 19 12.19 -1.71 -14.92
N ARG A 20 13.37 -1.27 -14.47
CA ARG A 20 14.53 -1.02 -15.35
C ARG A 20 15.02 -2.29 -16.06
N ASP A 21 14.68 -3.45 -15.51
CA ASP A 21 14.98 -4.76 -16.05
C ASP A 21 13.75 -5.29 -16.79
N ASN A 22 13.92 -5.74 -18.04
CA ASN A 22 12.85 -6.22 -18.93
C ASN A 22 12.03 -7.42 -18.39
N ASN A 23 12.44 -7.98 -17.26
CA ASN A 23 11.79 -9.12 -16.62
C ASN A 23 10.83 -8.72 -15.49
N ASP A 24 10.78 -7.43 -15.10
CA ASP A 24 9.94 -6.94 -14.00
C ASP A 24 8.86 -5.99 -14.53
N VAL A 25 8.02 -6.52 -15.41
CA VAL A 25 6.81 -5.81 -15.86
C VAL A 25 5.69 -6.14 -14.90
N THR A 26 5.16 -5.13 -14.21
CA THR A 26 3.95 -5.24 -13.40
C THR A 26 2.79 -4.60 -14.13
N CYS A 27 1.70 -5.33 -14.25
CA CYS A 27 0.46 -4.85 -14.87
C CYS A 27 -0.52 -4.51 -13.75
N GLU A 28 -1.00 -3.28 -13.73
CA GLU A 28 -1.98 -2.80 -12.77
C GLU A 28 -3.29 -2.51 -13.47
N ASP A 29 -4.29 -3.35 -13.23
CA ASP A 29 -5.66 -3.13 -13.69
C ASP A 29 -6.43 -2.31 -12.65
N LYS A 30 -7.00 -1.19 -13.07
CA LYS A 30 -7.75 -0.26 -12.23
C LYS A 30 -9.23 -0.31 -12.60
N TYR A 31 -10.04 -0.79 -11.67
CA TYR A 31 -11.48 -0.93 -11.84
C TYR A 31 -12.22 0.15 -11.08
N THR A 32 -13.01 0.95 -11.78
CA THR A 32 -13.89 1.95 -11.16
C THR A 32 -15.33 1.59 -11.50
N TYR A 33 -16.12 1.26 -10.49
CA TYR A 33 -17.52 0.86 -10.66
C TYR A 33 -18.45 2.05 -10.45
N SER A 34 -19.37 2.27 -11.39
CA SER A 34 -20.48 3.19 -11.22
C SER A 34 -21.76 2.40 -10.94
N PHE A 35 -22.48 2.74 -9.87
CA PHE A 35 -23.63 1.98 -9.40
C PHE A 35 -24.75 2.89 -8.87
N MET A 36 -25.98 2.38 -8.88
CA MET A 36 -27.16 3.06 -8.36
C MET A 36 -27.64 2.38 -7.08
N ALA A 37 -27.91 3.18 -6.03
CA ALA A 37 -28.43 2.69 -4.76
C ALA A 37 -29.91 3.10 -4.61
N GLY A 38 -30.82 2.29 -5.17
CA GLY A 38 -32.25 2.60 -5.23
C GLY A 38 -32.57 3.75 -6.19
N ILE A 39 -33.34 4.75 -5.75
CA ILE A 39 -33.77 5.91 -6.55
C ILE A 39 -32.74 7.05 -6.51
N LEU A 40 -31.67 6.88 -5.74
CA LEU A 40 -30.61 7.89 -5.63
C LEU A 40 -29.74 7.86 -6.90
N GLY A 41 -29.13 9.01 -7.23
CA GLY A 41 -28.28 9.18 -8.41
C GLY A 41 -27.07 8.23 -8.44
N PRO A 42 -26.29 8.24 -9.54
CA PRO A 42 -25.15 7.36 -9.70
C PRO A 42 -24.07 7.66 -8.65
N TYR A 43 -23.51 6.59 -8.08
CA TYR A 43 -22.36 6.61 -7.19
C TYR A 43 -21.18 5.96 -7.88
N THR A 44 -19.98 6.50 -7.63
CA THR A 44 -18.72 5.92 -8.12
C THR A 44 -18.00 5.27 -6.94
N SER A 45 -17.54 4.03 -7.13
CA SER A 45 -16.73 3.32 -6.15
C SER A 45 -15.33 3.91 -6.06
N ILE A 46 -14.58 3.49 -5.05
CA ILE A 46 -13.13 3.65 -5.05
C ILE A 46 -12.58 2.79 -6.20
N THR A 47 -11.52 3.28 -6.84
CA THR A 47 -10.79 2.52 -7.85
C THR A 47 -10.05 1.37 -7.19
N GLU A 48 -10.40 0.14 -7.57
CA GLU A 48 -9.70 -1.05 -7.14
C GLU A 48 -8.52 -1.31 -8.07
N THR A 49 -7.32 -1.36 -7.51
CA THR A 49 -6.12 -1.70 -8.28
C THR A 49 -5.76 -3.14 -8.02
N LYS A 50 -5.64 -3.93 -9.08
CA LYS A 50 -5.07 -5.28 -9.01
C LYS A 50 -3.77 -5.34 -9.79
N SER A 51 -2.71 -5.68 -9.08
CA SER A 51 -1.40 -5.91 -9.68
C SER A 51 -1.27 -7.38 -10.07
N GLN A 52 -0.82 -7.62 -11.29
CA GLN A 52 -0.48 -8.95 -11.80
C GLN A 52 0.90 -8.92 -12.45
N PRO A 53 1.70 -9.98 -12.29
CA PRO A 53 2.99 -10.07 -12.97
C PRO A 53 2.77 -10.19 -14.47
N GLY A 54 3.45 -9.34 -15.24
CA GLY A 54 3.53 -9.44 -16.69
C GLY A 54 4.26 -10.72 -17.09
N ARG A 55 3.82 -11.35 -18.18
CA ARG A 55 4.47 -12.55 -18.73
C ARG A 55 5.16 -12.16 -20.03
N ASP A 56 6.44 -12.50 -20.14
CA ASP A 56 7.26 -12.24 -21.32
C ASP A 56 7.30 -10.74 -21.70
N GLY A 57 7.36 -9.85 -20.70
CA GLY A 57 7.40 -8.41 -20.90
C GLY A 57 6.07 -7.79 -21.39
N SER A 58 4.99 -8.57 -21.39
CA SER A 58 3.67 -8.13 -21.85
C SER A 58 2.61 -8.37 -20.78
N CYS A 59 1.62 -7.48 -20.73
CA CYS A 59 0.43 -7.69 -19.93
C CYS A 59 -0.53 -8.54 -20.74
N PRO A 60 -0.88 -9.76 -20.28
CA PRO A 60 -1.88 -10.54 -20.97
C PRO A 60 -3.19 -9.73 -20.96
N VAL A 61 -3.74 -9.48 -22.15
CA VAL A 61 -5.12 -9.00 -22.30
C VAL A 61 -6.06 -10.16 -21.98
N GLN A 62 -5.96 -10.68 -20.75
CA GLN A 62 -7.03 -11.50 -20.24
C GLN A 62 -8.15 -10.53 -19.92
N THR A 63 -9.32 -10.79 -20.48
CA THR A 63 -10.59 -10.51 -19.80
C THR A 63 -10.50 -11.18 -18.46
N LEU A 64 -9.86 -10.49 -17.51
CA LEU A 64 -9.64 -10.98 -16.17
C LEU A 64 -11.05 -11.17 -15.64
N HIS A 65 -11.49 -12.42 -15.60
CA HIS A 65 -12.71 -12.84 -14.96
C HIS A 65 -12.42 -12.74 -13.47
N LEU A 66 -12.24 -11.49 -13.02
CA LEU A 66 -12.39 -11.16 -11.64
C LEU A 66 -13.81 -11.60 -11.26
N GLU A 67 -14.08 -11.75 -9.97
CA GLU A 67 -15.44 -11.62 -9.46
C GLU A 67 -15.94 -10.16 -9.65
N THR A 68 -15.62 -9.55 -10.79
CA THR A 68 -16.10 -8.27 -11.30
C THR A 68 -17.56 -8.48 -11.55
N PHE A 69 -18.34 -7.62 -10.91
CA PHE A 69 -19.76 -7.54 -11.19
C PHE A 69 -19.99 -7.26 -12.67
N GLU A 70 -21.09 -7.75 -13.21
CA GLU A 70 -21.49 -7.43 -14.57
C GLU A 70 -22.29 -6.13 -14.61
N LYS A 71 -22.26 -5.43 -15.75
CA LYS A 71 -23.13 -4.28 -15.97
C LYS A 71 -24.59 -4.73 -15.93
N GLY A 72 -25.39 -4.06 -15.11
CA GLY A 72 -26.77 -4.43 -14.80
C GLY A 72 -26.92 -5.42 -13.65
N GLN A 73 -25.82 -5.95 -13.11
CA GLN A 73 -25.89 -6.86 -11.98
C GLN A 73 -26.37 -6.15 -10.73
N VAL A 74 -27.22 -6.87 -10.00
CA VAL A 74 -27.86 -6.44 -8.77
C VAL A 74 -27.10 -7.07 -7.61
N VAL A 75 -26.50 -6.24 -6.76
CA VAL A 75 -25.58 -6.64 -5.69
C VAL A 75 -26.03 -6.07 -4.35
N ASP A 76 -25.75 -6.77 -3.25
CA ASP A 76 -25.97 -6.22 -1.92
C ASP A 76 -24.91 -5.16 -1.63
N CYS A 77 -25.33 -3.91 -1.42
CA CYS A 77 -24.40 -2.84 -1.06
C CYS A 77 -24.45 -2.51 0.43
N TRP A 78 -23.26 -2.24 0.95
CA TRP A 78 -23.06 -1.86 2.33
C TRP A 78 -23.29 -0.36 2.51
N ARG A 79 -23.96 -0.02 3.61
CA ARG A 79 -24.18 1.36 4.07
C ARG A 79 -23.98 1.37 5.59
N ILE A 80 -23.32 2.42 6.08
CA ILE A 80 -23.32 2.70 7.52
C ILE A 80 -24.78 2.93 7.96
N ARG A 81 -25.34 2.00 8.75
CA ARG A 81 -26.64 2.23 9.40
C ARG A 81 -26.50 3.39 10.37
N ASP A 82 -27.18 4.48 10.07
CA ASP A 82 -27.42 5.63 10.96
C ASP A 82 -26.19 6.23 11.65
N GLY A 83 -25.02 6.15 11.00
CA GLY A 83 -23.77 6.71 11.53
C GLY A 83 -23.22 6.01 12.78
N LYS A 84 -23.77 4.86 13.17
CA LYS A 84 -23.32 4.11 14.35
C LYS A 84 -22.49 2.91 13.93
N GLY A 85 -21.18 3.04 14.11
CA GLY A 85 -20.19 1.99 13.84
C GLY A 85 -18.82 2.61 13.58
N ASP A 86 -17.81 2.16 14.32
CA ASP A 86 -16.43 2.56 14.07
C ASP A 86 -15.93 1.88 12.80
N VAL A 87 -15.95 2.65 11.72
CA VAL A 87 -15.38 2.25 10.43
C VAL A 87 -13.99 2.85 10.36
N ALA A 88 -13.00 2.04 9.97
CA ALA A 88 -11.64 2.50 9.81
C ALA A 88 -11.58 3.74 8.90
N TRP A 89 -10.71 4.69 9.23
CA TRP A 89 -10.69 6.02 8.58
C TRP A 89 -10.50 5.92 7.05
N TRP A 90 -9.69 4.96 6.60
CA TRP A 90 -9.42 4.68 5.18
C TRP A 90 -10.64 4.09 4.45
N TYR A 91 -11.64 3.60 5.20
CA TYR A 91 -12.88 3.07 4.66
C TYR A 91 -14.05 4.07 4.72
N ARG A 92 -13.84 5.29 5.23
CA ARG A 92 -14.88 6.33 5.24
C ARG A 92 -15.12 6.83 3.81
N CYS A 93 -16.39 6.94 3.41
CA CYS A 93 -16.71 7.53 2.11
C CYS A 93 -16.42 9.04 2.10
N GLY A 94 -15.91 9.55 0.99
CA GLY A 94 -15.84 11.00 0.72
C GLY A 94 -17.22 11.61 0.39
N ASN A 95 -18.17 10.79 -0.07
CA ASN A 95 -19.48 11.25 -0.51
C ASN A 95 -20.41 11.48 0.69
N LYS A 96 -20.76 12.75 0.94
CA LYS A 96 -21.79 13.17 1.91
C LYS A 96 -23.07 13.57 1.15
N PRO A 97 -24.29 13.28 1.65
CA PRO A 97 -24.61 12.76 2.99
C PRO A 97 -24.76 11.23 3.09
N HIS A 98 -24.71 10.50 1.98
CA HIS A 98 -24.92 9.05 1.96
C HIS A 98 -23.67 8.30 1.51
N CYS A 99 -23.15 7.44 2.38
CA CYS A 99 -22.00 6.57 2.14
C CYS A 99 -22.49 5.17 1.76
N TYR A 100 -22.39 4.84 0.47
CA TYR A 100 -22.64 3.51 -0.07
C TYR A 100 -21.32 2.94 -0.60
N LYS A 101 -21.12 1.64 -0.36
CA LYS A 101 -20.01 0.87 -0.92
C LYS A 101 -20.52 -0.48 -1.37
N ILE A 102 -19.96 -0.99 -2.45
CA ILE A 102 -20.32 -2.32 -2.96
C ILE A 102 -19.76 -3.40 -2.03
N PHE A 103 -18.52 -3.24 -1.58
CA PHE A 103 -17.86 -4.19 -0.68
C PHE A 103 -18.24 -3.96 0.78
N ASN A 104 -18.35 -5.06 1.53
CA ASN A 104 -18.57 -5.02 2.98
C ASN A 104 -17.21 -4.92 3.70
N PRO A 105 -16.99 -3.91 4.56
CA PRO A 105 -15.72 -3.76 5.27
C PRO A 105 -15.34 -4.97 6.12
N GLU A 106 -16.33 -5.70 6.66
CA GLU A 106 -16.05 -6.88 7.48
C GLU A 106 -15.43 -8.02 6.67
N GLN A 107 -15.79 -8.13 5.38
CA GLN A 107 -15.22 -9.14 4.49
C GLN A 107 -13.82 -8.74 4.05
N ASP A 108 -13.62 -7.47 3.70
CA ASP A 108 -12.33 -6.93 3.30
C ASP A 108 -11.30 -7.02 4.44
N VAL A 109 -11.69 -6.66 5.67
CA VAL A 109 -10.84 -6.82 6.86
C VAL A 109 -10.52 -8.29 7.15
N LYS A 110 -11.46 -9.21 6.93
CA LYS A 110 -11.20 -10.66 7.10
C LYS A 110 -10.21 -11.18 6.05
N ALA A 111 -10.36 -10.77 4.79
CA ALA A 111 -9.44 -11.12 3.72
C ALA A 111 -8.02 -10.61 4.02
N GLN A 112 -7.89 -9.32 4.33
CA GLN A 112 -6.61 -8.70 4.69
C GLN A 112 -6.00 -9.32 5.96
N LYS A 113 -6.83 -9.72 6.94
CA LYS A 113 -6.33 -10.39 8.14
C LYS A 113 -5.74 -11.77 7.82
N SER A 114 -6.31 -12.49 6.87
CA SER A 114 -5.78 -13.81 6.47
C SER A 114 -4.40 -13.68 5.81
N ASP A 115 -4.24 -12.67 4.93
CA ASP A 115 -2.95 -12.38 4.27
C ASP A 115 -1.92 -11.81 5.25
N GLY A 116 -2.35 -10.92 6.15
CA GLY A 116 -1.48 -10.38 7.20
C GLY A 116 -1.01 -11.46 8.18
N THR A 117 -1.87 -12.44 8.49
CA THR A 117 -1.50 -13.54 9.40
C THR A 117 -0.46 -14.46 8.78
N SER A 118 -0.58 -14.78 7.49
CA SER A 118 0.40 -15.61 6.79
C SER A 118 1.76 -14.90 6.67
N ALA A 119 1.77 -13.61 6.36
CA ALA A 119 2.98 -12.79 6.34
C ALA A 119 3.64 -12.69 7.73
N MET A 120 2.86 -12.47 8.79
CA MET A 120 3.38 -12.48 10.17
C MET A 120 3.96 -13.85 10.54
N ALA A 121 3.30 -14.95 10.18
CA ALA A 121 3.79 -16.29 10.44
C ALA A 121 5.12 -16.57 9.70
N ALA A 122 5.23 -16.17 8.44
CA ALA A 122 6.45 -16.28 7.66
C ALA A 122 7.60 -15.45 8.28
N GLY A 123 7.32 -14.21 8.68
CA GLY A 123 8.28 -13.35 9.36
C GLY A 123 8.77 -13.94 10.70
N ALA A 124 7.87 -14.48 11.51
CA ALA A 124 8.21 -15.14 12.78
C ALA A 124 9.11 -16.37 12.57
N ALA A 125 8.83 -17.19 11.55
CA ALA A 125 9.65 -18.35 11.21
C ALA A 125 11.08 -17.93 10.79
N ALA A 126 11.20 -16.93 9.93
CA ALA A 126 12.50 -16.41 9.49
C ALA A 126 13.30 -15.84 10.67
N PHE A 127 12.65 -15.09 11.56
CA PHE A 127 13.28 -14.56 12.77
C PHE A 127 13.77 -15.67 13.71
N GLY A 128 12.96 -16.73 13.90
CA GLY A 128 13.35 -17.88 14.70
C GLY A 128 14.59 -18.59 14.18
N VAL A 129 14.67 -18.84 12.86
CA VAL A 129 15.86 -19.43 12.22
C VAL A 129 17.09 -18.52 12.41
N GLY A 130 16.92 -17.20 12.25
CA GLY A 130 17.98 -16.23 12.47
C GLY A 130 18.57 -16.30 13.89
N LEU A 131 17.72 -16.43 14.91
CA LEU A 131 18.18 -16.57 16.30
C LEU A 131 18.94 -17.87 16.56
N VAL A 132 18.50 -18.98 15.97
CA VAL A 132 19.19 -20.28 16.10
C VAL A 132 20.59 -20.22 15.47
N VAL A 133 20.70 -19.67 14.26
CA VAL A 133 21.99 -19.51 13.57
C VAL A 133 22.91 -18.58 14.37
N MET A 134 22.39 -17.46 14.86
CA MET A 134 23.15 -16.52 15.68
C MET A 134 23.66 -17.17 16.98
N GLY A 135 22.80 -17.96 17.65
CA GLY A 135 23.18 -18.74 18.84
C GLY A 135 24.29 -19.76 18.56
N ILE A 136 24.23 -20.48 17.43
CA ILE A 136 25.29 -21.42 17.02
C ILE A 136 26.60 -20.68 16.75
N CYS A 137 26.54 -19.53 16.08
CA CYS A 137 27.72 -18.69 15.83
C CYS A 137 28.37 -18.22 17.14
N LEU A 138 27.58 -17.72 18.09
CA LEU A 138 28.08 -17.31 19.40
C LEU A 138 28.69 -18.48 20.19
N LEU A 139 28.05 -19.65 20.18
CA LEU A 139 28.60 -20.86 20.83
C LEU A 139 29.95 -21.26 20.23
N ARG A 140 30.09 -21.22 18.90
CA ARG A 140 31.37 -21.51 18.23
C ARG A 140 32.44 -20.46 18.56
N PHE A 141 32.09 -19.18 18.58
CA PHE A 141 33.01 -18.12 19.00
C PHE A 141 33.46 -18.31 20.45
N CYS A 142 32.55 -18.52 21.40
CA CYS A 142 32.89 -18.74 22.80
C CYS A 142 33.74 -20.00 23.02
N CYS A 143 33.47 -21.10 22.33
CA CYS A 143 34.23 -22.34 22.49
C CYS A 143 35.62 -22.31 21.82
N CYS A 144 35.80 -21.51 20.76
CA CYS A 144 37.07 -21.42 20.03
C CYS A 144 38.03 -20.38 20.61
N ASP A 145 37.55 -19.24 21.12
CA ASP A 145 38.44 -18.18 21.67
C ASP A 145 39.06 -18.57 23.03
N PHE A 146 38.41 -19.46 23.80
CA PHE A 146 38.96 -19.95 25.07
C PHE A 146 40.16 -20.88 24.92
N ARG A 147 40.47 -21.36 23.71
CA ARG A 147 41.54 -22.34 23.48
C ARG A 147 42.88 -21.74 23.06
N GLN A 148 42.94 -20.43 22.81
CA GLN A 148 44.20 -19.72 22.67
C GLN A 148 44.33 -18.70 23.79
N PRO A 149 45.14 -18.96 24.84
CA PRO A 149 45.61 -17.88 25.70
C PRO A 149 46.38 -16.91 24.80
N ARG A 150 45.73 -15.83 24.38
CA ARG A 150 46.45 -14.71 23.80
C ARG A 150 47.45 -14.29 24.86
N PRO A 151 48.77 -14.35 24.60
CA PRO A 151 49.71 -13.73 25.52
C PRO A 151 49.25 -12.29 25.67
N MET A 152 49.10 -11.82 26.91
CA MET A 152 48.85 -10.41 27.17
C MET A 152 50.08 -9.64 26.68
N SER A 153 50.13 -9.35 25.38
CA SER A 153 50.98 -8.29 24.86
C SER A 153 50.44 -7.04 25.52
N ALA A 154 51.18 -6.57 26.52
CA ALA A 154 50.93 -5.34 27.23
C ALA A 154 50.62 -4.24 26.21
N VAL A 155 49.35 -3.88 26.11
CA VAL A 155 48.89 -2.75 25.33
C VAL A 155 49.42 -1.52 26.05
N LEU A 156 50.58 -1.05 25.62
CA LEU A 156 51.06 0.30 25.88
C LEU A 156 50.00 1.23 25.29
N LEU A 157 49.11 1.73 26.16
CA LEU A 157 48.15 2.78 25.84
C LEU A 157 48.94 3.98 25.26
N PRO A 158 48.80 4.34 23.98
CA PRO A 158 49.22 5.65 23.55
C PRO A 158 48.33 6.65 24.30
N ARG A 159 48.94 7.49 25.13
CA ARG A 159 48.32 8.68 25.70
C ARG A 159 47.89 9.59 24.55
N TYR A 160 46.65 9.43 24.08
CA TYR A 160 46.02 10.45 23.25
C TYR A 160 45.60 11.61 24.16
N GLN A 161 46.33 12.71 24.07
CA GLN A 161 45.88 14.01 24.57
C GLN A 161 44.78 14.50 23.63
N TYR A 162 43.55 14.56 24.13
CA TYR A 162 42.45 15.22 23.44
C TYR A 162 42.63 16.73 23.59
N ALA A 163 42.91 17.42 22.48
CA ALA A 163 42.68 18.85 22.41
C ALA A 163 41.16 19.08 22.29
N TYR A 164 40.56 19.65 23.33
CA TYR A 164 39.20 20.18 23.27
C TYR A 164 39.13 21.27 22.20
N GLN A 165 38.62 20.95 21.01
CA GLN A 165 38.15 21.95 20.06
C GLN A 165 36.67 22.19 20.30
N HIS A 166 36.36 23.40 20.76
CA HIS A 166 34.99 23.91 20.85
C HIS A 166 34.33 23.91 19.46
N PRO A 167 33.09 23.42 19.31
CA PRO A 167 32.35 23.60 18.07
C PRO A 167 31.96 25.08 17.92
N ALA A 168 32.46 25.69 16.84
CA ALA A 168 31.97 26.97 16.37
C ALA A 168 30.49 26.84 15.97
N GLN A 169 29.67 27.77 16.47
CA GLN A 169 28.25 27.88 16.15
C GLN A 169 28.09 28.11 14.64
N ALA A 170 27.45 27.17 13.95
CA ALA A 170 27.00 27.38 12.58
C ALA A 170 25.74 28.28 12.59
N PRO A 171 25.70 29.36 11.78
CA PRO A 171 24.51 30.19 11.65
C PRO A 171 23.37 29.42 10.97
N ALA A 172 22.18 29.52 11.57
CA ALA A 172 20.94 28.94 11.07
C ALA A 172 20.61 29.48 9.66
N GLN A 173 20.74 28.63 8.64
CA GLN A 173 20.18 28.90 7.32
C GLN A 173 18.69 28.53 7.35
N GLY A 174 17.85 29.56 7.30
CA GLY A 174 16.40 29.42 7.17
C GLY A 174 16.06 28.74 5.84
N VAL A 175 15.42 27.58 5.95
CA VAL A 175 14.80 26.90 4.81
C VAL A 175 13.50 27.64 4.49
N GLN A 176 13.50 28.47 3.45
CA GLN A 176 12.27 28.97 2.83
C GLN A 176 11.61 27.80 2.09
N MET A 177 10.46 27.34 2.58
CA MET A 177 9.57 26.46 1.82
C MET A 177 8.85 27.31 0.76
N SER A 178 9.31 27.24 -0.48
CA SER A 178 8.56 27.71 -1.64
C SER A 178 7.40 26.74 -1.90
N VAL A 179 6.20 27.18 -1.56
CA VAL A 179 4.94 26.51 -1.93
C VAL A 179 4.74 26.71 -3.43
N GLN A 180 5.01 25.68 -4.22
CA GLN A 180 4.73 25.65 -5.65
C GLN A 180 3.26 25.27 -5.86
N GLN A 181 2.42 26.26 -6.14
CA GLN A 181 1.04 26.07 -6.59
C GLN A 181 1.02 25.37 -7.96
N PRO A 182 0.37 24.21 -8.12
CA PRO A 182 0.06 23.69 -9.44
C PRO A 182 -1.07 24.50 -10.06
N GLY A 183 -0.78 25.07 -11.23
CA GLY A 183 -1.67 25.88 -12.05
C GLY A 183 -2.94 25.13 -12.46
N GLY A 184 -4.05 25.85 -12.44
CA GLY A 184 -5.34 25.39 -12.93
C GLY A 184 -5.28 25.12 -14.43
N VAL A 185 -5.62 23.90 -14.81
CA VAL A 185 -5.94 23.54 -16.19
C VAL A 185 -7.39 23.96 -16.43
N ALA A 186 -7.57 25.00 -17.24
CA ALA A 186 -8.88 25.40 -17.74
C ALA A 186 -9.37 24.34 -18.74
N VAL A 187 -10.34 23.54 -18.32
CA VAL A 187 -11.07 22.62 -19.21
C VAL A 187 -12.11 23.44 -19.97
N GLY A 188 -11.83 23.67 -21.26
CA GLY A 188 -12.77 24.29 -22.19
C GLY A 188 -13.99 23.37 -22.40
N VAL A 189 -15.17 23.93 -22.19
CA VAL A 189 -16.46 23.29 -22.47
C VAL A 189 -16.77 23.47 -23.96
N PRO A 190 -16.95 22.40 -24.76
CA PRO A 190 -17.47 22.54 -26.10
C PRO A 190 -18.96 22.89 -26.07
N GLN A 191 -19.33 23.94 -26.81
CA GLN A 191 -20.71 24.36 -27.05
C GLN A 191 -21.50 23.27 -27.81
N PRO A 192 -22.76 22.99 -27.42
CA PRO A 192 -23.66 22.19 -28.23
C PRO A 192 -24.18 23.03 -29.42
N GLY A 193 -23.91 22.54 -30.63
CA GLY A 193 -24.60 22.99 -31.84
C GLY A 193 -26.06 22.56 -31.82
N VAL A 194 -26.93 23.49 -32.19
CA VAL A 194 -28.38 23.36 -32.39
C VAL A 194 -28.69 24.09 -33.69
N PRO A 195 -29.74 23.73 -34.46
CA PRO A 195 -30.31 22.42 -34.78
C PRO A 195 -30.01 21.96 -36.21
#